data_AF-A0A9X3XUD3-F1
#
_entry.id   AF-A0A9X3XUD3-F1
#
_cell.length_a   1.000
_cell.length_b   1.000
_cell.length_c   1.000
_cell.angle_alpha   90.00
_cell.angle_beta   90.00
_cell.angle_gamma   90.00
#
_symmetry.space_group_name_H-M   'P 1'
#
loop_
_entity.id
_entity.type
_entity.pdbx_description
1 polymer ?
#
loop_
_entity_poly.entity_id
_entity_poly.type
_entity_poly.pdbx_seq_one_letter_code
_entity_poly.pdbx_strand_id
1 'polypeptide(L)'
;MFIRTNRSCYNSRFAPIDTMLRPEWPPTYVACDCGKRAKHIVNCRRLSCGALHFEETRIWKCPTCGQKYRLPKGSFEFERVEESQEET
;
A
#
# COMPACT_ATOMS: atom_id res chain seq x y z
N MET A 1 -16.68 -9.75 -6.82
CA MET A 1 -16.75 -8.88 -5.64
C MET A 1 -15.80 -7.72 -5.89
N PHE A 2 -16.32 -6.51 -6.10
CA PHE A 2 -15.50 -5.33 -6.37
C PHE A 2 -15.07 -4.72 -5.03
N ILE A 3 -13.77 -4.53 -4.83
CA ILE A 3 -13.26 -3.85 -3.65
C ILE A 3 -13.41 -2.35 -3.89
N ARG A 4 -14.30 -1.69 -3.15
CA ARG A 4 -14.44 -0.23 -3.14
C ARG A 4 -13.50 0.35 -2.08
N THR A 5 -12.84 1.45 -2.43
CA THR A 5 -11.90 2.17 -1.56
C THR A 5 -11.95 3.66 -1.91
N ASN A 6 -11.51 4.55 -1.01
CA ASN A 6 -11.29 5.97 -1.29
C ASN A 6 -10.11 6.30 -2.21
N ARG A 7 -9.32 5.33 -2.70
CA ARG A 7 -8.14 5.57 -3.54
C ARG A 7 -8.03 4.56 -4.68
N SER A 8 -7.72 4.99 -5.89
CA SER A 8 -7.49 4.05 -6.99
C SER A 8 -6.34 3.08 -6.65
N CYS A 9 -6.59 1.78 -6.79
CA CYS A 9 -5.68 0.71 -6.41
C CYS A 9 -5.17 -0.02 -7.66
N TYR A 10 -3.89 -0.41 -7.66
CA TYR A 10 -3.24 -1.04 -8.80
C TYR A 10 -2.37 -2.23 -8.39
N ASN A 11 -2.28 -3.24 -9.26
CA ASN A 11 -1.38 -4.37 -9.09
C ASN A 11 0.07 -4.03 -9.50
N SER A 12 0.96 -5.02 -9.43
CA SER A 12 2.38 -4.89 -9.80
C SER A 12 2.63 -4.42 -11.24
N ARG A 13 1.63 -4.54 -12.14
CA ARG A 13 1.66 -4.08 -13.54
C ARG A 13 0.97 -2.74 -13.77
N PHE A 14 0.64 -2.02 -12.69
CA PHE A 14 -0.11 -0.75 -12.73
C PHE A 14 -1.53 -0.85 -13.30
N ALA A 15 -2.09 -2.05 -13.42
CA ALA A 15 -3.46 -2.23 -13.85
C ALA A 15 -4.43 -1.99 -12.67
N PRO A 16 -5.54 -1.25 -12.88
CA PRO A 16 -6.57 -1.05 -11.84
C PRO A 16 -7.12 -2.40 -11.35
N ILE A 17 -7.12 -2.63 -10.04
CA ILE A 17 -7.57 -3.93 -9.49
C ILE A 17 -9.09 -4.00 -9.31
N ASP A 18 -9.76 -2.86 -9.24
CA ASP A 18 -11.21 -2.74 -9.14
C ASP A 18 -11.93 -3.22 -10.39
N THR A 19 -11.24 -3.38 -11.51
CA THR A 19 -11.79 -3.97 -12.75
C THR A 19 -11.50 -5.47 -12.89
N MET A 20 -10.77 -6.08 -11.96
CA MET A 20 -10.32 -7.47 -12.07
C MET A 20 -11.32 -8.47 -11.49
N LEU A 21 -11.47 -9.61 -12.16
CA LEU A 21 -12.26 -10.76 -11.67
C LEU A 21 -11.70 -11.34 -10.36
N ARG A 22 -10.37 -11.29 -10.19
CA ARG A 22 -9.65 -11.72 -8.98
C ARG A 22 -8.64 -10.63 -8.59
N PRO A 23 -9.04 -9.62 -7.80
CA PRO A 23 -8.14 -8.55 -7.38
C PRO A 23 -7.05 -9.09 -6.47
N GLU A 24 -5.80 -8.69 -6.73
CA GLU A 24 -4.69 -8.89 -5.80
C GLU A 24 -4.86 -7.93 -4.63
N TRP A 25 -5.05 -8.45 -3.42
CA TRP A 25 -5.21 -7.67 -2.20
C TRP A 25 -4.26 -8.16 -1.10
N PRO A 26 -3.53 -7.26 -0.42
CA PRO A 26 -3.52 -5.80 -0.61
C PRO A 26 -2.90 -5.37 -1.95
N PRO A 27 -3.21 -4.16 -2.46
CA PRO A 27 -2.72 -3.71 -3.75
C PRO A 27 -1.22 -3.38 -3.71
N THR A 28 -0.50 -3.61 -4.81
CA THR A 28 0.92 -3.22 -4.90
C THR A 28 1.09 -1.69 -4.89
N TYR A 29 0.17 -0.96 -5.51
CA TYR A 29 0.22 0.51 -5.59
C TYR A 29 -1.14 1.14 -5.30
N VAL A 30 -1.12 2.36 -4.80
CA VAL A 30 -2.31 3.20 -4.63
C VAL A 30 -2.07 4.60 -5.20
N ALA A 31 -3.14 5.26 -5.62
CA ALA A 31 -3.09 6.65 -6.08
C ALA A 31 -2.65 7.58 -4.93
N CYS A 32 -1.67 8.43 -5.24
CA CYS A 32 -1.20 9.48 -4.37
C CYS A 32 -1.79 10.83 -4.80
N ASP A 33 -1.98 11.72 -3.83
CA ASP A 33 -2.61 13.03 -4.05
C ASP A 33 -1.77 13.94 -4.97
N CYS A 34 -0.46 13.66 -5.13
CA CYS A 34 0.40 14.33 -6.10
C CYS A 34 0.24 13.85 -7.56
N GLY A 35 -0.73 12.97 -7.84
CA GLY A 35 -0.97 12.39 -9.17
C GLY A 35 0.00 11.26 -9.56
N LYS A 36 0.96 10.91 -8.69
CA LYS A 36 1.81 9.71 -8.82
C LYS A 36 1.21 8.54 -8.05
N ARG A 37 1.97 7.45 -7.92
CA ARG A 37 1.54 6.24 -7.21
C ARG A 37 2.42 6.00 -5.99
N ALA A 38 1.79 5.67 -4.88
CA ALA A 38 2.47 5.18 -3.69
C ALA A 38 2.65 3.66 -3.78
N LYS A 39 3.84 3.16 -3.44
CA LYS A 39 4.18 1.74 -3.48
C LYS A 39 4.05 1.12 -2.10
N HIS A 40 3.52 -0.10 -2.04
CA HIS A 40 3.43 -0.86 -0.79
C HIS A 40 4.82 -1.12 -0.20
N ILE A 41 4.97 -0.86 1.09
CA ILE A 41 6.17 -1.19 1.85
C ILE A 41 6.01 -2.61 2.38
N VAL A 42 6.91 -3.49 1.92
CA VAL A 42 7.02 -4.87 2.40
C VAL A 42 8.35 -5.03 3.10
N ASN A 43 8.31 -5.57 4.32
CA ASN A 43 9.53 -5.89 5.04
C ASN A 43 9.97 -7.29 4.64
N CYS A 44 11.19 -7.43 4.15
CA CYS A 44 11.78 -8.73 3.85
C CYS A 44 12.86 -9.02 4.89
N ARG A 45 12.72 -10.15 5.59
CA ARG A 45 13.75 -10.65 6.50
C ARG A 45 14.08 -12.09 6.20
N ARG A 46 15.32 -12.48 6.46
CA ARG A 46 15.75 -13.87 6.35
C ARG A 46 15.54 -14.56 7.70
N LEU A 47 14.84 -15.69 7.70
CA LEU A 47 14.65 -16.52 8.88
C LEU A 47 15.93 -17.31 9.17
N SER A 48 16.04 -17.82 10.40
CA SER A 48 17.16 -18.67 10.83
C SER A 48 17.33 -19.93 9.98
N CYS A 49 16.23 -20.46 9.42
CA CYS A 49 16.23 -21.59 8.48
C CYS A 49 16.67 -21.21 7.04
N GLY A 50 17.06 -19.97 6.79
CA GLY A 50 17.52 -19.48 5.49
C GLY A 50 16.41 -19.01 4.54
N ALA A 51 15.14 -19.27 4.85
CA ALA A 51 13.98 -18.83 4.06
C ALA A 51 13.75 -17.31 4.13
N LEU A 52 13.22 -16.72 3.06
CA LEU A 52 12.77 -15.32 3.05
C LEU A 52 11.35 -15.24 3.61
N HIS A 53 11.15 -14.33 4.56
CA HIS A 53 9.86 -13.99 5.11
C HIS A 53 9.49 -12.56 4.71
N PHE A 54 8.32 -12.42 4.10
CA PHE A 54 7.77 -11.14 3.68
C PHE A 54 6.63 -10.76 4.62
N GLU A 55 6.74 -9.60 5.24
CA GLU A 55 5.74 -9.04 6.14
C GLU A 55 5.14 -7.79 5.49
N GLU A 56 3.84 -7.86 5.23
CA GLU A 56 3.07 -6.75 4.68
C GLU A 56 2.83 -5.69 5.77
N THR A 57 3.45 -4.53 5.64
CA THR A 57 3.29 -3.44 6.63
C THR A 57 1.93 -2.76 6.56
N ARG A 58 1.18 -2.99 5.48
CA ARG A 58 -0.05 -2.24 5.12
C ARG A 58 0.16 -0.72 5.08
N ILE A 59 1.37 -0.29 4.71
CA ILE A 59 1.71 1.11 4.49
C ILE A 59 2.22 1.27 3.06
N TRP A 60 1.78 2.31 2.36
CA TRP A 60 2.23 2.71 1.04
C TRP A 60 2.94 4.04 1.13
N LYS A 61 4.06 4.21 0.43
CA LYS A 61 4.78 5.48 0.37
C LYS A 61 4.95 5.94 -1.07
N CYS A 62 4.65 7.21 -1.34
CA CYS A 62 4.95 7.83 -2.62
C CYS A 62 6.45 8.10 -2.73
N PRO A 63 7.15 7.56 -3.73
CA PRO A 63 8.57 7.86 -3.93
C PRO A 63 8.81 9.30 -4.41
N THR A 64 7.77 9.99 -4.90
CA THR A 64 7.89 11.34 -5.45
C THR A 64 7.69 12.43 -4.39
N CYS A 65 6.58 12.40 -3.64
CA CYS A 65 6.27 13.43 -2.64
C CYS A 65 6.45 12.96 -1.19
N GLY A 66 6.83 11.70 -0.97
CA GLY A 66 7.04 11.15 0.37
C GLY A 66 5.78 10.81 1.16
N GLN A 67 4.59 11.22 0.70
CA GLN A 67 3.32 10.94 1.38
C GLN A 67 3.13 9.45 1.64
N LYS A 68 2.59 9.15 2.84
CA LYS A 68 2.34 7.79 3.31
C LYS A 68 0.84 7.57 3.48
N TYR A 69 0.40 6.36 3.16
CA TYR A 69 -0.97 5.90 3.32
C TYR A 69 -0.98 4.57 4.05
N ARG A 70 -1.90 4.39 4.99
CA ARG A 70 -2.06 3.17 5.78
C ARG A 70 -3.40 2.53 5.46
N LEU A 71 -3.44 1.21 5.42
CA LEU A 71 -4.68 0.44 5.37
C LEU A 71 -4.93 -0.26 6.71
N PRO A 72 -5.91 0.20 7.52
CA PRO A 72 -6.27 -0.47 8.77
C PRO A 72 -6.63 -1.95 8.56
N LYS A 73 -6.39 -2.78 9.58
CA LYS A 73 -6.73 -4.20 9.50
C LYS A 73 -8.25 -4.36 9.42
N GLY A 74 -8.72 -5.13 8.42
CA GLY A 74 -10.16 -5.30 8.17
C GLY A 74 -10.84 -4.15 7.42
N SER A 75 -10.09 -3.11 7.02
CA SER A 75 -10.61 -2.01 6.22
C SER A 75 -10.24 -2.16 4.73
N PHE A 76 -11.00 -1.47 3.88
CA PHE A 76 -10.69 -1.20 2.48
C PHE A 76 -10.38 0.28 2.24
N GLU A 77 -10.55 1.14 3.26
CA GLU A 77 -10.33 2.58 3.20
C GLU A 77 -8.93 2.94 3.69
N PHE A 78 -8.24 3.79 2.93
CA PHE A 78 -6.88 4.22 3.23
C PHE A 78 -6.87 5.51 4.04
N GLU A 79 -6.05 5.53 5.08
CA GLU A 79 -5.77 6.70 5.91
C GLU A 79 -4.47 7.35 5.45
N ARG A 80 -4.45 8.68 5.34
CA ARG A 80 -3.18 9.40 5.15
C ARG A 80 -2.44 9.41 6.49
N VAL A 81 -1.17 9.03 6.46
CA VAL A 81 -0.30 9.14 7.63
C VAL A 81 0.32 10.53 7.57
N GLU A 82 -0.14 11.41 8.46
CA GLU A 82 0.53 12.68 8.72
C GLU A 82 1.74 12.36 9.62
N GLU A 83 2.94 12.69 9.15
CA GLU A 83 4.08 12.77 10.07
C GLU A 83 3.84 14.02 10.91
N SER A 84 3.11 13.88 12.02
CA SER A 84 3.13 14.87 13.07
C SER A 84 4.59 15.04 13.46
N GLN A 85 5.16 16.19 13.13
CA GLN A 85 6.42 16.66 13.68
C GLN A 85 6.19 16.83 15.19
N GLU A 86 6.36 15.77 15.97
CA GLU A 86 6.75 15.92 17.37
C GLU A 86 8.24 16.27 17.37
N GLU A 87 8.52 17.54 17.04
CA GLU A 87 9.69 18.22 17.56
C GLU A 87 9.41 18.48 19.04
N THR A 88 10.01 17.70 19.94
CA THR A 88 10.38 18.13 21.30
C THR A 88 11.58 17.32 21.78
#